data_AF-A0A7J8W323-F1
#
_entry.id   AF-A0A7J8W323-F1
#
_cell.length_a   1.000
_cell.length_b   1.000
_cell.length_c   1.000
_cell.angle_alpha   90.00
_cell.angle_beta   90.00
_cell.angle_gamma   90.00
#
_symmetry.space_group_name_H-M   'P 1'
#
loop_
_entity.id
_entity.type
_entity.pdbx_description
1 polymer ?
#
loop_
_entity_poly.entity_id
_entity_poly.type
_entity_poly.pdbx_seq_one_letter_code
_entity_poly.pdbx_strand_id
1 'polypeptide(L)'
;MQEQLREFNWDTIGSLKNKLAGKDNALEAMVIALKEEINELKGELKIFKVAIGNGMLALKPKPQAMDVPKSKVFKGVRSASEVDNFFWAMEQYFCAINIEDDATKVNTVAMHFTGVALLWW
;
A
#
# COMPACT_ATOMS: atom_id res chain seq x y z
N MET A 1 -61.21 35.07 10.90
CA MET A 1 -60.81 33.81 10.23
C MET A 1 -59.77 34.05 9.13
N GLN A 2 -59.99 34.95 8.17
CA GLN A 2 -59.03 35.26 7.10
C GLN A 2 -57.69 35.85 7.59
N GLU A 3 -57.71 36.76 8.57
CA GLU A 3 -56.49 37.35 9.18
C GLU A 3 -55.59 36.29 9.84
N GLN A 4 -56.19 35.40 10.64
CA GLN A 4 -55.46 34.33 11.35
C GLN A 4 -54.81 33.35 10.38
N LEU A 5 -55.47 33.06 9.26
CA LEU A 5 -54.96 32.20 8.20
C LEU A 5 -53.75 32.83 7.49
N ARG A 6 -53.76 34.17 7.29
CA ARG A 6 -52.62 34.91 6.75
C ARG A 6 -51.42 34.88 7.70
N GLU A 7 -51.63 35.17 8.98
CA GLU A 7 -50.52 35.19 9.95
C GLU A 7 -49.92 33.79 10.16
N PHE A 8 -50.75 32.76 10.25
CA PHE A 8 -50.28 31.38 10.34
C PHE A 8 -49.44 30.96 9.13
N ASN A 9 -49.86 31.37 7.92
CA ASN A 9 -49.12 31.08 6.70
C ASN A 9 -47.79 31.84 6.65
N TRP A 10 -47.77 33.10 7.11
CA TRP A 10 -46.57 33.91 7.19
C TRP A 10 -45.52 33.33 8.16
N ASP A 11 -45.96 32.92 9.35
CA ASP A 11 -45.08 32.30 10.36
C ASP A 11 -44.51 30.95 9.86
N THR A 12 -45.35 30.14 9.22
CA THR A 12 -44.92 28.87 8.63
C THR A 12 -43.85 29.07 7.55
N ILE A 13 -44.06 30.03 6.65
CA ILE A 13 -43.09 30.36 5.58
C ILE A 13 -41.78 30.91 6.19
N GLY A 14 -41.87 31.78 7.20
CA GLY A 14 -40.71 32.30 7.92
C GLY A 14 -39.91 31.19 8.60
N SER A 15 -40.59 30.27 9.28
CA SER A 15 -39.99 29.11 9.94
C SER A 15 -39.26 28.19 8.95
N LEU A 16 -39.89 27.88 7.80
CA LEU A 16 -39.26 27.08 6.75
C LEU A 16 -38.03 27.79 6.16
N LYS A 17 -38.11 29.10 5.90
CA LYS A 17 -36.99 29.89 5.40
C LYS A 17 -35.80 29.86 6.37
N ASN A 18 -36.05 30.03 7.67
CA ASN A 18 -35.02 30.00 8.70
C ASN A 18 -34.38 28.60 8.81
N LYS A 19 -35.18 27.53 8.75
CA LYS A 19 -34.66 26.15 8.73
C LYS A 19 -33.81 25.87 7.50
N LEU A 20 -34.22 26.35 6.33
CA LEU A 20 -33.47 26.19 5.09
C LEU A 20 -32.11 26.90 5.18
N ALA A 21 -32.11 28.17 5.60
CA ALA A 21 -30.88 28.92 5.82
C ALA A 21 -29.96 28.25 6.85
N GLY A 22 -30.52 27.68 7.93
CA GLY A 22 -29.75 26.91 8.91
C GLY A 22 -29.10 25.66 8.31
N LYS A 23 -29.81 24.94 7.43
CA LYS A 23 -29.25 23.78 6.73
C LYS A 23 -28.17 24.19 5.72
N ASP A 24 -28.36 25.28 4.98
CA ASP A 24 -27.38 25.79 4.03
C ASP A 24 -26.09 26.19 4.75
N ASN A 25 -26.20 26.95 5.85
CA ASN A 25 -25.05 27.32 6.67
C ASN A 25 -24.32 26.08 7.25
N ALA A 26 -25.07 25.08 7.70
CA ALA A 26 -24.47 23.82 8.21
C ALA A 26 -23.75 23.05 7.09
N LEU A 27 -24.31 23.03 5.89
CA LEU A 27 -23.69 22.39 4.73
C LEU A 27 -22.41 23.12 4.32
N GLU A 28 -22.42 24.45 4.29
CA GLU A 28 -21.23 25.26 4.01
C GLU A 28 -20.12 24.99 5.02
N ALA A 29 -20.45 24.93 6.32
CA ALA A 29 -19.49 24.60 7.38
C ALA A 29 -18.88 23.20 7.19
N MET A 30 -19.68 22.18 6.85
CA MET A 30 -19.19 20.83 6.55
C MET A 30 -18.27 20.80 5.33
N VAL A 31 -18.61 21.55 4.28
CA VAL A 31 -17.80 21.65 3.06
C VAL A 31 -16.44 22.30 3.36
N ILE A 32 -16.40 23.32 4.22
CA ILE A 32 -15.15 23.95 4.64
C ILE A 32 -14.29 22.96 5.43
N ALA A 33 -14.86 22.27 6.43
CA ALA A 33 -14.14 21.29 7.23
C ALA A 33 -13.55 20.14 6.37
N LEU A 34 -14.33 19.59 5.43
CA LEU A 34 -13.84 18.55 4.52
C LEU A 34 -12.71 19.05 3.60
N LYS A 35 -12.77 20.32 3.15
CA LYS A 35 -11.69 20.90 2.36
C LYS A 35 -10.40 21.03 3.15
N GLU A 36 -10.49 21.36 4.44
CA GLU A 36 -9.34 21.44 5.34
C GLU A 36 -8.73 20.06 5.56
N GLU A 37 -9.53 19.04 5.88
CA GLU A 37 -9.07 17.65 6.06
C GLU A 37 -8.42 17.09 4.79
N ILE A 38 -9.00 17.35 3.61
CA ILE A 38 -8.39 16.96 2.32
C ILE A 38 -7.02 17.62 2.13
N ASN A 39 -6.86 18.88 2.53
CA ASN A 39 -5.58 19.58 2.40
C ASN A 39 -4.54 19.04 3.37
N GLU A 40 -4.93 18.71 4.61
CA GLU A 40 -4.08 18.06 5.60
C GLU A 40 -3.59 16.68 5.11
N LEU A 41 -4.51 15.82 4.68
CA LEU A 41 -4.19 14.49 4.15
C LEU A 41 -3.29 14.56 2.90
N LYS A 42 -3.51 15.54 2.02
CA LYS A 42 -2.59 15.78 0.88
C LYS A 42 -1.19 16.20 1.33
N GLY A 43 -1.10 16.98 2.40
CA GLY A 43 0.17 17.35 3.04
C GLY A 43 0.91 16.14 3.57
N GLU A 44 0.23 15.29 4.36
CA GLU A 44 0.79 14.05 4.88
C GLU A 44 1.23 13.10 3.78
N LEU A 45 0.40 12.91 2.74
CA LEU A 45 0.73 12.05 1.61
C LEU A 45 1.96 12.57 0.86
N LYS A 46 2.13 13.89 0.72
CA LYS A 46 3.34 14.47 0.14
C LYS A 46 4.59 14.16 0.98
N ILE A 47 4.50 14.28 2.30
CA ILE A 47 5.60 13.93 3.21
C ILE A 47 5.93 12.44 3.09
N PHE A 48 4.91 11.58 3.13
CA PHE A 48 5.06 10.13 3.01
C PHE A 48 5.70 9.73 1.67
N LYS A 49 5.27 10.34 0.57
CA LYS A 49 5.84 10.12 -0.76
C LYS A 49 7.30 10.52 -0.84
N VAL A 50 7.67 11.65 -0.23
CA VAL A 50 9.08 12.08 -0.14
C VAL A 50 9.88 11.13 0.75
N ALA A 51 9.33 10.70 1.89
CA ALA A 51 9.99 9.76 2.79
C ALA A 51 10.20 8.37 2.17
N ILE A 52 9.25 7.91 1.34
CA ILE A 52 9.42 6.69 0.52
C ILE A 52 10.49 6.91 -0.54
N GLY A 53 10.43 8.01 -1.30
CA GLY A 53 11.42 8.33 -2.34
C GLY A 53 12.84 8.47 -1.80
N ASN A 54 12.98 8.95 -0.56
CA ASN A 54 14.25 9.08 0.15
C ASN A 54 14.65 7.82 0.94
N GLY A 55 13.83 6.75 0.92
CA GLY A 55 14.12 5.48 1.59
C GLY A 55 13.98 5.48 3.12
N MET A 56 13.47 6.56 3.74
CA MET A 56 13.23 6.65 5.20
C MET A 56 12.05 5.79 5.65
N LEU A 57 11.02 5.66 4.82
CA LEU A 57 9.86 4.79 5.07
C LEU A 57 9.81 3.76 3.95
N ALA A 58 10.72 2.78 4.00
CA ALA A 58 10.59 1.61 3.16
C ALA A 58 9.33 0.83 3.59
N LEU A 59 8.25 0.94 2.80
CA LEU A 59 7.09 0.05 2.88
C LEU A 59 7.42 -1.37 2.39
N LYS A 60 8.56 -1.55 1.74
CA LYS A 60 9.10 -2.90 1.56
C LYS A 60 9.43 -3.43 2.95
N PRO A 61 8.92 -4.62 3.34
CA PRO A 61 9.41 -5.26 4.54
C PRO A 61 10.93 -5.21 4.44
N LYS A 62 11.57 -4.51 5.39
CA LYS A 62 13.01 -4.61 5.58
C LYS A 62 13.25 -6.12 5.58
N PRO A 63 14.05 -6.66 4.64
CA PRO A 63 14.51 -8.03 4.75
C PRO A 63 14.95 -8.16 6.19
N GLN A 64 14.21 -8.94 6.97
CA GLN A 64 14.78 -9.37 8.23
C GLN A 64 16.10 -9.95 7.77
N ALA A 65 17.21 -9.39 8.26
CA ALA A 65 18.49 -10.05 8.15
C ALA A 65 18.39 -11.29 9.05
N MET A 66 17.47 -12.20 8.71
CA MET A 66 17.69 -13.61 8.86
C MET A 66 19.07 -13.81 8.28
N ASP A 67 19.91 -14.43 9.08
CA ASP A 67 21.22 -14.90 8.70
C ASP A 67 21.00 -15.88 7.55
N VAL A 68 20.78 -15.34 6.34
CA VAL A 68 20.48 -16.10 5.13
C VAL A 68 21.73 -16.94 4.96
N PRO A 69 21.63 -18.27 5.11
CA PRO A 69 22.77 -19.13 4.91
C PRO A 69 23.31 -18.81 3.54
N LYS A 70 24.57 -18.38 3.47
CA LYS A 70 25.27 -18.00 2.23
C LYS A 70 24.85 -18.99 1.15
N SER A 71 24.14 -18.50 0.12
CA SER A 71 23.41 -19.35 -0.83
C SER A 71 24.27 -20.53 -1.26
N LYS A 72 23.77 -21.75 -1.00
CA LYS A 72 24.50 -22.99 -1.22
C LYS A 72 24.59 -23.19 -2.73
N VAL A 73 25.81 -23.08 -3.26
CA VAL A 73 26.08 -23.29 -4.68
C VAL A 73 25.81 -24.74 -5.05
N PHE A 74 25.11 -24.99 -6.15
CA PHE A 74 24.83 -26.35 -6.63
C PHE A 74 25.81 -26.76 -7.73
N LYS A 75 26.53 -27.86 -7.51
CA LYS A 75 27.61 -28.34 -8.40
C LYS A 75 27.14 -29.33 -9.48
N GLY A 76 25.84 -29.66 -9.51
CA GLY A 76 25.27 -30.64 -10.43
C GLY A 76 25.32 -32.08 -9.91
N VAL A 77 25.23 -32.29 -8.60
CA VAL A 77 25.13 -33.62 -8.00
C VAL A 77 23.77 -34.22 -8.38
N ARG A 78 23.78 -35.42 -8.97
CA ARG A 78 22.55 -36.13 -9.40
C ARG A 78 21.87 -36.84 -8.22
N SER A 79 21.54 -36.08 -7.18
CA SER A 79 20.77 -36.55 -6.03
C SER A 79 19.51 -35.71 -5.90
N ALA A 80 18.34 -36.36 -5.88
CA ALA A 80 17.06 -35.67 -5.70
C ALA A 80 17.05 -34.84 -4.42
N SER A 81 17.59 -35.39 -3.32
CA SER A 81 17.68 -34.68 -2.04
C SER A 81 18.57 -33.43 -2.10
N GLU A 82 19.62 -33.40 -2.93
CA GLU A 82 20.46 -32.21 -3.05
C GLU A 82 19.81 -31.14 -3.93
N VAL A 83 19.08 -31.55 -4.96
CA VAL A 83 18.29 -30.65 -5.82
C VAL A 83 17.16 -30.01 -5.01
N ASP A 84 16.42 -30.79 -4.23
CA ASP A 84 15.33 -30.30 -3.38
C ASP A 84 15.84 -29.33 -2.30
N ASN A 85 16.95 -29.67 -1.63
CA ASN A 85 17.56 -28.80 -0.64
C ASN A 85 18.06 -27.48 -1.25
N PHE A 86 18.54 -27.50 -2.49
CA PHE A 86 18.97 -26.31 -3.20
C PHE A 86 17.79 -25.40 -3.55
N PHE A 87 16.72 -25.95 -4.13
CA PHE A 87 15.52 -25.16 -4.45
C PHE A 87 14.87 -24.58 -3.19
N TRP A 88 14.74 -25.37 -2.13
CA TRP A 88 14.23 -24.88 -0.86
C TRP A 88 15.07 -23.70 -0.33
N ALA A 89 16.40 -23.79 -0.39
CA ALA A 89 17.27 -22.69 0.01
C ALA A 89 17.11 -21.44 -0.88
N MET A 90 16.90 -21.61 -2.19
CA MET A 90 16.66 -20.51 -3.13
C MET A 90 15.30 -19.85 -2.92
N GLU A 91 14.25 -20.61 -2.60
CA GLU A 91 12.93 -20.08 -2.26
C GLU A 91 13.00 -19.21 -1.00
N GLN A 92 13.67 -19.72 0.04
CA GLN A 92 13.89 -18.95 1.27
C GLN A 92 14.72 -17.68 1.01
N TYR A 93 15.73 -17.76 0.13
CA TYR A 93 16.50 -16.61 -0.31
C TYR A 93 15.60 -15.56 -0.97
N PHE A 94 14.76 -15.94 -1.95
CA PHE A 94 13.86 -15.03 -2.63
C PHE A 94 12.82 -14.38 -1.71
N CYS A 95 12.26 -15.16 -0.77
CA CYS A 95 11.39 -14.64 0.26
C CYS A 95 12.10 -13.61 1.14
N ALA A 96 13.36 -13.85 1.53
CA ALA A 96 14.12 -12.93 2.36
C ALA A 96 14.40 -11.60 1.65
N ILE A 97 14.76 -11.62 0.36
CA ILE A 97 15.11 -10.41 -0.40
C ILE A 97 13.96 -9.84 -1.25
N ASN A 98 12.74 -10.38 -1.08
CA ASN A 98 11.51 -9.97 -1.76
C ASN A 98 11.65 -9.92 -3.29
N ILE A 99 12.26 -10.95 -3.89
CA ILE A 99 12.24 -11.17 -5.34
C ILE A 99 10.96 -11.95 -5.68
N GLU A 100 10.05 -11.31 -6.41
CA GLU A 100 8.79 -11.93 -6.85
C GLU A 100 8.80 -12.27 -8.35
N ASP A 101 9.54 -11.52 -9.16
CA ASP A 101 9.62 -11.70 -10.61
C ASP A 101 10.32 -13.00 -11.01
N ASP A 102 9.64 -13.82 -11.80
CA ASP A 102 10.12 -15.15 -12.18
C ASP A 102 11.37 -15.10 -13.07
N ALA A 103 11.48 -14.11 -13.97
CA ALA A 103 12.67 -13.95 -14.80
C ALA A 103 13.92 -13.65 -13.93
N THR A 104 13.75 -12.80 -12.93
CA THR A 104 14.79 -12.48 -11.94
C THR A 104 15.13 -13.69 -11.07
N LYS A 105 14.14 -14.49 -10.65
CA LYS A 105 14.39 -15.73 -9.89
C LYS A 105 15.19 -16.74 -10.71
N VAL A 106 14.76 -17.03 -11.94
CA VAL A 106 15.43 -17.98 -12.84
C VAL A 106 16.87 -17.55 -13.11
N ASN A 107 17.10 -16.27 -13.41
CA ASN A 107 18.46 -15.74 -13.60
C ASN A 107 19.32 -15.87 -12.34
N THR A 108 18.74 -15.59 -11.16
CA THR A 108 19.47 -15.71 -9.89
C THR A 108 19.81 -17.16 -9.56
N VAL A 109 18.89 -18.12 -9.77
CA VAL A 109 19.16 -19.56 -9.65
C VAL A 109 20.32 -19.99 -10.54
N ALA A 110 20.33 -19.51 -11.79
CA ALA A 110 21.41 -19.80 -12.75
C ALA A 110 22.78 -19.35 -12.24
N MET A 111 22.86 -18.19 -11.58
CA MET A 111 24.10 -17.67 -10.99
C MET A 111 24.64 -18.54 -9.85
N HIS A 112 23.80 -19.38 -9.23
CA HIS A 112 24.18 -20.30 -8.16
C HIS A 112 24.52 -21.71 -8.66
N PHE A 113 24.49 -21.95 -9.97
CA PHE A 113 25.02 -23.17 -10.57
C PHE A 113 26.53 -23.07 -10.79
N THR A 114 27.23 -24.17 -10.50
CA THR A 114 28.65 -24.35 -10.80
C THR A 114 28.92 -25.78 -11.27
N GLY A 115 30.13 -26.02 -11.78
CA GLY A 115 30.56 -27.37 -12.15
C GLY A 115 29.67 -27.96 -13.24
N VAL A 116 29.17 -29.18 -13.00
CA VAL A 116 28.37 -29.91 -14.00
C VAL A 116 27.00 -29.26 -14.20
N ALA A 117 26.46 -28.54 -13.21
CA ALA A 117 25.17 -27.85 -13.34
C ALA A 117 25.16 -26.83 -14.47
N LEU A 118 26.27 -26.11 -14.70
CA LEU A 118 26.40 -25.13 -15.77
C LEU A 118 26.35 -25.74 -17.18
N LEU A 119 26.51 -27.07 -17.31
CA LEU A 119 26.57 -27.74 -18.62
C LEU A 119 25.21 -28.17 -19.17
N TRP A 120 24.17 -28.20 -18.33
CA TRP A 120 22.82 -28.67 -18.72
C TRP A 120 21.70 -27.71 -18.35
N TRP A 121 22.03 -26.58 -17.72
CA TRP A 121 21.09 -25.49 -17.50
C TRP A 121 20.82 -24.70 -18.78
#